data_AF-A0A7S0ZRM5-F1
#
_entry.id   AF-A0A7S0ZRM5-F1
#
_cell.length_a   1.000
_cell.length_b   1.000
_cell.length_c   1.000
_cell.angle_alpha   90.00
_cell.angle_beta   90.00
_cell.angle_gamma   90.00
#
_symmetry.space_group_name_H-M   'P 1'
#
loop_
_entity.id
_entity.type
_entity.pdbx_description
1 polymer ?
#
loop_
_entity_poly.entity_id
_entity_poly.type
_entity_poly.pdbx_seq_one_letter_code
_entity_poly.pdbx_strand_id
1 'polypeptide(L)'
;LRLLKLCGFTEPLRMLPMARILSGSILFCGRFLFPTLLLVLCLPFVFSLVILQYVSSYNASKDESLTLHWGSVVTAMASLLSTSCGGADWKVVGQPLERAGTIPHLLMFL
;
A
#
# COMPACT_ATOMS: atom_id res chain seq x y z
N LEU A 1 12.13 -7.25 14.05
CA LEU A 1 13.16 -6.89 15.07
C LEU A 1 13.50 -5.38 15.16
N ARG A 2 13.49 -4.58 14.08
CA ARG A 2 13.81 -3.13 14.16
C ARG A 2 12.76 -2.30 14.91
N LEU A 3 11.47 -2.65 14.80
CA LEU A 3 10.38 -1.99 15.54
C LEU A 3 10.41 -2.28 17.06
N LEU A 4 10.90 -3.45 17.47
CA LEU A 4 11.06 -3.82 18.88
C LEU A 4 12.20 -3.04 19.56
N LYS A 5 13.25 -2.66 18.82
CA LYS A 5 14.31 -1.77 19.33
C LYS A 5 13.83 -0.33 19.56
N LEU A 6 12.88 0.16 18.77
CA LEU A 6 12.20 1.43 19.07
C LEU A 6 11.39 1.33 20.37
N CYS A 7 10.77 0.16 20.63
CA CYS A 7 10.07 -0.08 21.89
C CYS A 7 11.03 -0.09 23.10
N GLY A 8 12.28 -0.53 22.93
CA GLY A 8 13.31 -0.45 23.99
C GLY A 8 13.71 0.98 24.39
N PHE A 9 13.46 1.98 23.55
CA PHE A 9 13.63 3.40 23.90
C PHE A 9 12.43 3.98 24.68
N THR A 10 11.39 3.19 24.96
CA THR A 10 10.26 3.63 25.78
C THR A 10 10.58 3.67 27.27
N GLU A 11 11.60 2.96 27.73
CA GLU A 11 12.01 2.94 29.14
C GLU A 11 12.43 4.33 29.68
N PRO A 12 13.27 5.12 28.99
CA PRO A 12 13.56 6.49 29.42
C PRO A 12 12.39 7.47 29.20
N LEU A 13 11.53 7.22 28.20
CA LEU A 13 10.33 8.03 27.95
C LEU A 13 9.26 7.82 29.02
N ARG A 14 9.24 6.67 29.71
CA ARG A 14 8.25 6.35 30.75
C ARG A 14 8.35 7.24 32.00
N MET A 15 9.48 7.92 32.20
CA MET A 15 9.71 8.87 33.29
C MET A 15 9.07 10.25 33.03
N LEU A 16 8.74 10.59 31.78
CA LEU A 16 8.07 11.84 31.45
C LEU A 16 6.54 11.63 31.47
N PRO A 17 5.79 12.31 32.36
CA PRO A 17 4.33 12.13 32.46
C PRO A 17 3.60 12.39 31.14
N MET A 18 4.11 13.32 30.31
CA MET A 18 3.60 13.58 28.96
C MET A 18 3.66 12.34 28.04
N ALA A 19 4.76 11.60 28.08
CA ALA A 19 4.95 10.41 27.25
C ALA A 19 4.12 9.21 27.73
N ARG A 20 3.77 9.15 29.02
CA ARG A 20 2.83 8.15 29.56
C ARG A 20 1.40 8.38 29.06
N ILE A 21 0.98 9.64 28.97
CA ILE A 21 -0.33 10.04 28.42
C ILE A 21 -0.37 9.76 26.91
N LEU A 22 0.72 10.11 26.20
CA LEU A 22 0.82 9.85 24.76
C LEU A 22 0.84 8.36 24.44
N SER A 23 1.64 7.57 25.15
CA SER A 23 1.70 6.10 24.97
C SER A 23 0.39 5.41 25.32
N GLY A 24 -0.33 5.86 26.36
CA GLY A 24 -1.67 5.39 26.66
C GLY A 24 -2.67 5.65 25.53
N SER A 25 -2.60 6.84 24.94
CA SER A 25 -3.45 7.23 23.79
C SER A 25 -3.10 6.44 22.53
N ILE A 26 -1.82 6.18 22.28
CA ILE A 26 -1.34 5.38 21.13
C ILE A 26 -1.72 3.91 21.31
N LEU A 27 -1.60 3.33 22.50
CA LEU A 27 -1.98 1.94 22.76
C LEU A 27 -3.50 1.76 22.67
N PHE A 28 -4.27 2.73 23.16
CA PHE A 28 -5.72 2.75 23.03
C PHE A 28 -6.15 2.87 21.55
N CYS A 29 -5.54 3.78 20.80
CA CYS A 29 -5.77 3.90 19.35
C CYS A 29 -5.26 2.68 18.58
N GLY A 30 -4.17 2.03 19.04
CA GLY A 30 -3.54 0.87 18.42
C GLY A 30 -4.52 -0.28 18.19
N ARG A 31 -5.42 -0.50 19.14
CA ARG A 31 -6.46 -1.55 19.04
C ARG A 31 -7.45 -1.30 17.90
N PHE A 32 -7.68 -0.04 17.55
CA PHE A 32 -8.53 0.36 16.42
C PHE A 32 -7.72 0.59 15.13
N LEU A 33 -6.46 1.01 15.24
CA LEU A 33 -5.54 1.24 14.13
C LEU A 33 -5.20 -0.06 13.40
N PHE A 34 -4.99 -1.16 14.12
CA PHE A 34 -4.62 -2.44 13.51
C PHE A 34 -5.66 -2.95 12.49
N PRO A 35 -6.96 -3.08 12.83
CA PRO A 35 -7.96 -3.52 11.85
C PRO A 35 -8.14 -2.51 10.71
N THR A 36 -8.04 -1.19 10.97
CA THR A 36 -8.12 -0.20 9.88
C THR A 36 -6.91 -0.26 8.94
N LEU A 37 -5.70 -0.44 9.46
CA LEU A 37 -4.49 -0.61 8.64
C LEU A 37 -4.56 -1.89 7.81
N LEU A 38 -5.09 -2.96 8.40
CA LEU A 38 -5.30 -4.22 7.70
C LEU A 38 -6.30 -4.03 6.54
N LEU A 39 -7.38 -3.28 6.77
CA LEU A 39 -8.37 -2.97 5.72
C LEU A 39 -7.77 -2.10 4.61
N VAL A 40 -6.98 -1.09 4.97
CA VAL A 40 -6.24 -0.23 4.02
C VAL A 40 -5.22 -1.00 3.20
N LEU A 41 -4.64 -2.09 3.72
CA LEU A 41 -3.72 -2.97 2.98
C LEU A 41 -4.45 -4.05 2.17
N CYS A 42 -5.59 -4.54 2.64
CA CYS A 42 -6.38 -5.55 1.95
C CYS A 42 -6.99 -5.04 0.64
N LEU A 43 -7.47 -3.80 0.61
CA LEU A 43 -8.04 -3.21 -0.60
C LEU A 43 -7.04 -3.21 -1.79
N PRO A 44 -5.85 -2.57 -1.70
CA PRO A 44 -4.88 -2.56 -2.79
C PRO A 44 -4.36 -3.96 -3.10
N PHE A 45 -4.32 -4.88 -2.14
CA PHE A 45 -3.96 -6.27 -2.40
C PHE A 45 -4.95 -6.96 -3.35
N VAL A 46 -6.27 -6.85 -3.10
CA VAL A 46 -7.29 -7.47 -3.97
C VAL A 46 -7.26 -6.85 -5.36
N PHE A 47 -7.18 -5.52 -5.47
CA PHE A 47 -7.06 -4.85 -6.77
C PHE A 47 -5.79 -5.25 -7.51
N SER A 48 -4.66 -5.38 -6.81
CA SER A 48 -3.40 -5.81 -7.41
C SER A 48 -3.49 -7.22 -7.98
N LEU A 49 -4.15 -8.16 -7.30
CA LEU A 49 -4.34 -9.52 -7.79
C LEU A 49 -5.20 -9.54 -9.07
N VAL A 50 -6.30 -8.78 -9.08
CA VAL A 50 -7.18 -8.69 -10.25
C VAL A 50 -6.43 -8.10 -11.44
N ILE A 51 -5.75 -6.96 -11.25
CA ILE A 51 -4.99 -6.30 -12.32
C ILE A 51 -3.86 -7.20 -12.82
N LEU A 52 -3.12 -7.86 -11.91
CA LEU A 52 -2.03 -8.77 -12.29
C LEU A 52 -2.54 -9.97 -13.09
N GLN A 53 -3.74 -10.49 -12.79
CA GLN A 53 -4.34 -11.57 -13.57
C GLN A 53 -4.61 -11.13 -15.01
N TYR A 54 -5.13 -9.92 -15.22
CA TYR A 54 -5.34 -9.37 -16.57
C TYR A 54 -4.00 -9.11 -17.28
N VAL A 55 -3.05 -8.51 -16.57
CA VAL A 55 -1.71 -8.22 -17.08
C VAL A 55 -0.96 -9.50 -17.44
N SER A 56 -1.09 -10.58 -16.66
CA SER A 56 -0.49 -11.89 -16.95
C SER A 56 -1.17 -12.60 -18.13
N SER A 57 -2.45 -12.33 -18.37
CA SER A 57 -3.17 -12.84 -19.55
C SER A 57 -2.80 -12.07 -20.82
N TYR A 58 -2.45 -10.80 -20.68
CA TYR A 58 -1.82 -10.01 -21.74
C TYR A 58 -0.35 -10.43 -21.81
N ASN A 59 0.26 -10.52 -23.00
CA ASN A 59 1.68 -10.91 -23.13
C ASN A 59 2.59 -9.75 -22.66
N ALA A 60 2.61 -9.49 -21.35
CA ALA A 60 3.27 -8.39 -20.67
C ALA A 60 4.79 -8.36 -20.84
N SER A 61 5.39 -9.45 -21.33
CA SER A 61 6.82 -9.58 -21.59
C SER A 61 7.34 -8.60 -22.67
N LYS A 62 6.46 -7.88 -23.37
CA LYS A 62 6.82 -6.87 -24.37
C LYS A 62 6.80 -5.42 -23.87
N ASP A 63 6.17 -5.12 -22.74
CA ASP A 63 6.02 -3.73 -22.24
C ASP A 63 6.74 -3.56 -20.89
N GLU A 64 7.96 -2.99 -20.93
CA GLU A 64 8.76 -2.71 -19.72
C GLU A 64 8.06 -1.76 -18.73
N SER A 65 7.26 -0.82 -19.25
CA SER A 65 6.47 0.10 -18.42
C SER A 65 5.35 -0.62 -17.64
N LEU A 66 4.79 -1.69 -18.21
CA LEU A 66 3.76 -2.50 -17.58
C LEU A 66 4.37 -3.37 -16.47
N THR A 67 5.54 -3.96 -16.72
CA THR A 67 6.23 -4.80 -15.73
C THR A 67 6.78 -3.99 -14.56
N LEU A 68 7.18 -2.73 -14.77
CA LEU A 68 7.70 -1.86 -13.70
C LEU A 68 6.65 -1.55 -12.63
N HIS A 69 5.41 -1.26 -13.03
CA HIS A 69 4.33 -0.94 -12.10
C HIS A 69 3.49 -2.17 -11.72
N TRP A 70 3.29 -3.09 -12.66
CA TRP A 70 2.29 -4.17 -12.57
C TRP A 70 2.89 -5.56 -12.75
N GLY A 71 4.22 -5.71 -12.73
CA GLY A 71 4.87 -7.02 -12.87
C GLY A 71 4.82 -7.89 -11.62
N SER A 72 4.55 -7.32 -10.44
CA SER A 72 4.42 -8.07 -9.19
C SER A 72 3.31 -7.50 -8.31
N VAL A 73 2.76 -8.34 -7.43
CA VAL A 73 1.73 -7.92 -6.46
C VAL A 73 2.26 -6.80 -5.56
N VAL A 74 3.53 -6.89 -5.12
CA VAL A 74 4.12 -5.90 -4.21
C VAL A 74 4.30 -4.55 -4.90
N THR A 75 4.78 -4.53 -6.15
CA THR A 75 4.94 -3.29 -6.92
C THR A 75 3.59 -2.67 -7.30
N ALA A 76 2.59 -3.49 -7.61
CA ALA A 76 1.23 -3.05 -7.89
C ALA A 76 0.58 -2.44 -6.64
N MET A 77 0.70 -3.10 -5.48
CA MET A 77 0.22 -2.57 -4.21
C MET A 77 0.90 -1.25 -3.84
N ALA A 78 2.22 -1.16 -4.01
CA ALA A 78 2.98 0.04 -3.74
C ALA A 78 2.57 1.19 -4.67
N SER A 79 2.28 0.89 -5.94
CA SER A 79 1.80 1.87 -6.92
C SER A 79 0.38 2.35 -6.60
N LEU A 80 -0.53 1.45 -6.19
CA LEU A 80 -1.90 1.82 -5.76
C LEU A 80 -1.91 2.60 -4.44
N LEU A 81 -1.02 2.25 -3.51
CA LEU A 81 -0.85 3.00 -2.26
C LEU A 81 -0.22 4.37 -2.50
N SER A 82 0.75 4.47 -3.42
CA SER A 82 1.37 5.76 -3.74
C SER A 82 0.41 6.69 -4.49
N THR A 83 -0.46 6.17 -5.37
CA THR A 83 -1.48 6.98 -6.04
C THR A 83 -2.58 7.43 -5.07
N SER A 84 -3.05 6.54 -4.18
CA SER A 84 -4.07 6.90 -3.17
C SER A 84 -3.58 7.89 -2.12
N CYS A 85 -2.30 7.87 -1.77
CA CYS A 85 -1.68 8.87 -0.89
C CYS A 85 -1.31 10.18 -1.59
N GLY A 86 -1.59 10.33 -2.89
CA GLY A 86 -1.25 11.53 -3.67
C GLY A 86 0.25 11.67 -4.01
N GLY A 87 1.01 10.58 -3.95
CA GLY A 87 2.43 10.56 -4.29
C GLY A 87 2.71 10.39 -5.78
N ALA A 88 2.08 9.40 -6.42
CA ALA A 88 2.24 9.14 -7.85
C ALA A 88 0.99 9.56 -8.64
N ASP A 89 1.17 10.21 -9.78
CA ASP A 89 0.06 10.57 -10.66
C ASP A 89 -0.62 9.31 -11.21
N TRP A 90 -1.92 9.19 -10.96
CA TRP A 90 -2.75 8.09 -11.48
C TRP A 90 -2.67 7.97 -13.00
N LYS A 91 -2.44 9.08 -13.71
CA LYS A 91 -2.26 9.09 -15.17
C LYS A 91 -1.02 8.31 -15.58
N VAL A 92 0.09 8.51 -14.89
CA VAL A 92 1.38 7.87 -15.22
C VAL A 92 1.32 6.38 -14.97
N VAL A 93 0.68 5.98 -13.86
CA VAL A 93 0.57 4.57 -13.45
C VAL A 93 -0.53 3.83 -14.24
N GLY A 94 -1.58 4.52 -14.65
CA GLY A 94 -2.74 3.97 -15.37
C GLY A 94 -2.62 3.91 -16.89
N GLN A 95 -1.80 4.78 -17.49
CA GLN A 95 -1.54 4.77 -18.93
C GLN A 95 -0.98 3.44 -19.47
N PRO A 96 -0.04 2.74 -18.81
CA PRO A 96 0.37 1.42 -19.27
C PRO A 96 -0.76 0.39 -19.18
N LEU A 97 -1.72 0.57 -18.27
CA LEU A 97 -2.86 -0.32 -18.10
C LEU A 97 -3.86 -0.27 -19.25
N GLU A 98 -4.01 0.89 -19.91
CA GLU A 98 -4.88 1.02 -21.10
C GLU A 98 -4.48 0.03 -22.20
N ARG A 99 -3.19 -0.28 -22.31
CA ARG A 99 -2.66 -1.21 -23.31
C ARG A 99 -2.98 -2.67 -22.98
N ALA A 100 -3.04 -3.01 -21.70
CA ALA A 100 -3.40 -4.35 -21.23
C ALA A 100 -4.91 -4.60 -21.27
N GLY A 101 -5.73 -3.54 -21.19
CA GLY A 101 -7.17 -3.59 -21.43
C GLY A 101 -7.94 -2.46 -20.74
N THR A 102 -9.19 -2.26 -21.16
CA THR A 102 -10.07 -1.21 -20.61
C THR A 102 -10.56 -1.53 -19.20
N ILE A 103 -10.73 -2.81 -18.88
CA ILE A 103 -11.20 -3.29 -17.55
C ILE A 103 -10.18 -2.98 -16.44
N PRO A 104 -8.89 -3.36 -16.53
CA PRO A 104 -7.94 -3.03 -15.48
C PRO A 104 -7.74 -1.52 -15.34
N HIS A 105 -7.81 -0.76 -16.44
CA HIS A 105 -7.76 0.70 -16.40
C HIS A 105 -8.96 1.29 -15.63
N LEU A 106 -10.20 0.85 -15.90
CA LEU A 106 -11.39 1.29 -15.17
C LEU A 106 -11.34 0.92 -13.68
N LEU A 107 -10.83 -0.27 -13.35
CA LEU A 107 -10.64 -0.71 -11.96
C LEU A 107 -9.69 0.18 -11.16
N MET A 108 -8.79 0.89 -11.81
CA MET A 108 -7.88 1.82 -11.14
C MET A 108 -8.56 3.14 -10.74
N PHE A 109 -9.64 3.53 -11.42
CA PHE A 109 -10.41 4.75 -11.12
C PHE A 109 -11.55 4.54 -10.11
N LEU A 110 -11.85 3.27 -9.80
CA LEU A 110 -12.89 2.88 -8.86
C LEU A 110 -12.33 2.81 -7.44
#